data_AF-G4ZTN1-F1
#
_entry.id   AF-G4ZTN1-F1
#
_cell.length_a   1.000
_cell.length_b   1.000
_cell.length_c   1.000
_cell.angle_alpha   90.00
_cell.angle_beta   90.00
_cell.angle_gamma   90.00
#
_symmetry.space_group_name_H-M   'P 1'
#
loop_
_entity.id
_entity.type
_entity.pdbx_description
1 polymer ?
#
loop_
_entity_poly.entity_id
_entity_poly.type
_entity_poly.pdbx_seq_one_letter_code
_entity_poly.pdbx_strand_id
1 'polypeptide(L)'
;GRGKALSNQEYWWIIGLHDGGVSLHEIARRTGRVRTCVRKVIKAERGLLQDSAKPSPRPGRRSALTEREVRLLVRKAATGDRFAAEPKTELGLKASVRTVQRLLQRVDH
;
A
#
# COMPACT_ATOMS: atom_id res chain seq x y z
N GLY A 1 -9.63 -5.19 -3.50
CA GLY A 1 -10.91 -5.57 -4.13
C GLY A 1 -10.60 -6.57 -5.22
N ARG A 2 -11.57 -7.41 -5.62
CA ARG A 2 -11.41 -8.45 -6.66
C ARG A 2 -11.45 -7.90 -8.10
N GLY A 3 -11.27 -6.60 -8.31
CA GLY A 3 -11.40 -5.97 -9.63
C GLY A 3 -10.58 -4.67 -9.75
N LYS A 4 -10.46 -4.19 -10.99
CA LYS A 4 -9.74 -2.95 -11.35
C LYS A 4 -10.26 -1.78 -10.52
N ALA A 5 -9.33 -0.98 -9.99
CA ALA A 5 -9.66 0.25 -9.29
C ALA A 5 -10.56 1.15 -10.15
N LEU A 6 -11.43 1.90 -9.50
CA LEU A 6 -12.28 2.88 -10.16
C LEU A 6 -11.39 4.04 -10.65
N SER A 7 -11.55 4.46 -11.90
CA SER A 7 -10.87 5.67 -12.38
C SER A 7 -11.52 6.92 -11.79
N ASN A 8 -10.78 8.04 -11.76
CA ASN A 8 -11.33 9.32 -11.30
C ASN A 8 -12.50 9.78 -12.19
N GLN A 9 -12.48 9.48 -13.48
CA GLN A 9 -13.57 9.81 -14.40
C GLN A 9 -14.84 8.99 -14.08
N GLU A 10 -14.68 7.68 -13.86
CA GLU A 10 -15.80 6.81 -13.46
C GLU A 10 -16.38 7.22 -12.10
N TYR A 11 -15.53 7.69 -11.18
CA TYR A 11 -15.94 8.22 -9.87
C TYR A 11 -16.93 9.39 -10.01
N TRP A 12 -16.53 10.43 -10.73
CA TRP A 12 -17.37 11.61 -10.93
C TRP A 12 -18.61 11.33 -11.76
N TRP A 13 -18.53 10.41 -12.73
CA TRP A 13 -19.71 9.97 -13.48
C TRP A 13 -20.74 9.32 -12.54
N ILE A 14 -20.32 8.40 -11.67
CA ILE A 14 -21.21 7.74 -10.70
C ILE A 14 -21.91 8.76 -9.79
N ILE A 15 -21.18 9.78 -9.31
CA ILE A 15 -21.73 10.85 -8.46
C ILE A 15 -22.76 11.66 -9.23
N GLY A 16 -22.40 12.15 -10.43
CA GLY A 16 -23.31 12.95 -11.24
C GLY A 16 -24.61 12.23 -11.61
N LEU A 17 -24.55 10.92 -11.91
CA LEU A 17 -25.76 10.12 -12.16
C LEU A 17 -26.63 9.98 -10.91
N HIS A 18 -25.98 9.76 -9.75
CA HIS A 18 -26.69 9.63 -8.49
C HIS A 18 -27.36 10.95 -8.07
N ASP A 19 -26.69 12.08 -8.27
CA ASP A 19 -27.25 13.41 -7.98
C ASP A 19 -28.40 13.76 -8.95
N GLY A 20 -28.35 13.24 -10.18
CA GLY A 20 -29.46 13.23 -11.12
C GLY A 20 -30.61 12.27 -10.77
N GLY A 21 -30.60 11.63 -9.59
CA GLY A 21 -31.67 10.75 -9.11
C GLY A 21 -31.68 9.35 -9.74
N VAL A 22 -30.65 8.97 -10.48
CA VAL A 22 -30.59 7.65 -11.13
C VAL A 22 -30.37 6.55 -10.08
N SER A 23 -31.14 5.46 -10.18
CA SER A 23 -31.06 4.36 -9.21
C SER A 23 -29.69 3.65 -9.25
N LEU A 24 -29.26 3.10 -8.11
CA LEU A 24 -28.00 2.35 -8.00
C LEU A 24 -27.90 1.18 -9.00
N HIS A 25 -29.02 0.55 -9.34
CA HIS A 25 -29.07 -0.54 -10.31
C HIS A 25 -28.76 -0.04 -11.71
N GLU A 26 -29.36 1.09 -12.09
CA GLU A 26 -29.17 1.67 -13.40
C GLU A 26 -27.75 2.23 -13.55
N ILE A 27 -27.20 2.84 -12.51
CA ILE A 27 -25.79 3.27 -12.50
C ILE A 27 -24.85 2.08 -12.66
N ALA A 28 -25.12 0.96 -11.98
CA ALA A 28 -24.34 -0.27 -12.13
C ALA A 28 -24.39 -0.83 -13.55
N ARG A 29 -25.57 -0.80 -14.21
CA ARG A 29 -25.71 -1.20 -15.62
C ARG A 29 -24.90 -0.31 -16.56
N ARG A 30 -25.01 1.02 -16.40
CA ARG A 30 -24.32 1.99 -17.27
C ARG A 30 -22.80 1.99 -17.10
N THR A 31 -22.32 1.78 -15.89
CA THR A 31 -20.88 1.81 -15.58
C THR A 31 -20.22 0.43 -15.68
N GLY A 32 -20.99 -0.64 -15.84
CA GLY A 32 -20.49 -2.02 -15.78
C GLY A 32 -19.88 -2.40 -14.42
N ARG A 33 -20.10 -1.57 -13.39
CA ARG A 33 -19.56 -1.80 -12.04
C ARG A 33 -20.59 -2.47 -11.16
N VAL A 34 -20.13 -3.38 -10.30
CA VAL A 34 -20.99 -4.05 -9.33
C VAL A 34 -21.66 -3.02 -8.40
N ARG A 35 -22.93 -3.25 -8.07
CA ARG A 35 -23.76 -2.36 -7.21
C ARG A 35 -23.09 -2.00 -5.88
N THR A 36 -22.31 -2.91 -5.29
CA THR A 36 -21.58 -2.67 -4.04
C THR A 36 -20.46 -1.65 -4.20
N CYS A 37 -19.85 -1.54 -5.39
CA CYS A 37 -18.86 -0.52 -5.71
C CYS A 37 -19.52 0.86 -5.82
N VAL A 38 -20.62 0.96 -6.58
CA VAL A 38 -21.42 2.19 -6.73
C VAL A 38 -21.89 2.71 -5.36
N ARG A 39 -22.44 1.82 -4.52
CA ARG A 39 -22.86 2.18 -3.15
C ARG A 39 -21.70 2.71 -2.30
N LYS A 40 -20.50 2.13 -2.43
CA LYS A 40 -19.31 2.58 -1.70
C LYS A 40 -18.84 3.95 -2.17
N VAL A 41 -18.89 4.24 -3.48
CA VAL A 41 -18.54 5.55 -4.05
C VAL A 41 -19.47 6.62 -3.51
N ILE A 42 -20.78 6.39 -3.57
CA ILE A 42 -21.78 7.35 -3.06
C ILE A 42 -21.65 7.54 -1.55
N LYS A 43 -21.42 6.46 -0.80
CA LYS A 43 -21.18 6.56 0.66
C LYS A 43 -19.86 7.28 0.96
N ALA A 44 -18.82 7.06 0.17
CA ALA A 44 -17.55 7.75 0.32
C ALA A 44 -17.72 9.24 0.06
N GLU A 45 -18.42 9.64 -1.01
CA GLU A 45 -18.71 11.04 -1.32
C GLU A 45 -19.56 11.70 -0.22
N ARG A 46 -20.68 11.08 0.16
CA ARG A 46 -21.55 11.59 1.23
C ARG A 46 -20.87 11.61 2.61
N GLY A 47 -19.91 10.71 2.83
CA GLY A 47 -19.10 10.64 4.05
C GLY A 47 -17.83 11.48 4.01
N LEU A 48 -17.46 12.04 2.85
CA LEU A 48 -16.22 12.80 2.65
C LEU A 48 -16.27 14.21 3.26
N LEU A 49 -17.44 14.64 3.73
CA LEU A 49 -17.54 15.86 4.53
C LEU A 49 -17.01 15.70 5.98
N GLN A 50 -16.59 14.50 6.42
CA GLN A 50 -16.09 14.32 7.79
C GLN A 50 -14.66 13.85 7.97
N ASP A 51 -13.96 13.33 6.96
CA ASP A 51 -12.54 13.04 7.15
C ASP A 51 -11.80 13.12 5.81
N SER A 52 -11.05 14.21 5.65
CA SER A 52 -10.06 14.45 4.60
C SER A 52 -8.85 13.50 4.70
N ALA A 53 -9.06 12.25 5.06
CA ALA A 53 -8.07 11.21 4.99
C ALA A 53 -8.32 10.42 3.70
N LYS A 54 -7.56 10.75 2.64
CA LYS A 54 -7.35 9.80 1.54
C LYS A 54 -7.14 8.42 2.18
N PRO A 55 -7.81 7.35 1.72
CA PRO A 55 -7.67 6.04 2.35
C PRO A 55 -6.18 5.74 2.41
N SER A 56 -5.65 5.63 3.63
CA SER A 56 -4.22 5.44 3.82
C SER A 56 -3.79 4.26 2.96
N PRO A 57 -2.67 4.36 2.23
CA PRO A 57 -2.14 3.24 1.49
C PRO A 57 -2.15 2.03 2.42
N ARG A 58 -2.71 0.92 1.94
CA ARG A 58 -2.78 -0.31 2.75
C ARG A 58 -1.41 -0.50 3.40
N PRO A 59 -1.35 -0.67 4.73
CA PRO A 59 -0.06 -0.82 5.40
C PRO A 59 0.70 -1.92 4.67
N GLY A 60 1.91 -1.57 4.22
CA GLY A 60 2.75 -2.49 3.49
C GLY A 60 3.03 -3.75 4.30
N ARG A 61 3.54 -4.79 3.63
CA ARG A 61 4.02 -5.97 4.35
C ARG A 61 5.06 -5.51 5.38
N ARG A 62 4.93 -5.98 6.63
CA ARG A 62 5.93 -5.73 7.68
C ARG A 62 7.30 -6.15 7.16
N SER A 63 8.30 -5.30 7.40
CA SER A 63 9.68 -5.62 7.07
C SER A 63 10.09 -6.94 7.73
N ALA A 64 10.90 -7.74 7.03
CA ALA A 64 11.45 -8.97 7.59
C ALA A 64 12.49 -8.71 8.69
N LEU A 65 13.01 -7.47 8.76
CA LEU A 65 13.94 -7.00 9.77
C LEU A 65 13.28 -5.94 10.63
N THR A 66 13.47 -6.04 11.93
CA THR A 66 13.14 -5.01 12.91
C THR A 66 14.12 -3.84 12.78
N GLU A 67 13.70 -2.66 13.22
CA GLU A 67 14.52 -1.44 13.16
C GLU A 67 15.84 -1.59 13.95
N ARG A 68 15.83 -2.37 15.04
CA ARG A 68 17.02 -2.66 15.84
C ARG A 68 18.04 -3.48 15.05
N GLU A 69 17.59 -4.51 14.33
CA GLU A 69 18.46 -5.35 13.48
C GLU A 69 19.04 -4.54 12.33
N VAL A 70 18.24 -3.65 11.73
CA VAL A 70 18.71 -2.72 10.71
C VAL A 70 19.84 -1.82 11.25
N ARG A 71 19.65 -1.21 12.42
CA ARG A 71 20.68 -0.36 13.03
C ARG A 71 21.97 -1.12 13.35
N LEU A 72 21.85 -2.34 13.87
CA LEU A 72 23.01 -3.16 14.21
C LEU A 72 23.79 -3.57 12.96
N LEU A 73 23.08 -3.93 11.89
CA LEU A 73 23.68 -4.28 10.61
C LEU A 73 24.41 -3.08 9.98
N VAL A 74 23.80 -1.90 9.98
CA VAL A 74 24.42 -0.67 9.45
C VAL A 74 25.67 -0.29 10.24
N ARG A 75 25.63 -0.37 11.58
CA ARG A 75 26.79 -0.10 12.43
C ARG A 75 27.95 -1.05 12.14
N LYS A 76 27.69 -2.37 12.07
CA LYS A 76 28.71 -3.36 11.70
C LYS A 76 29.29 -3.10 10.32
N ALA A 77 28.45 -2.79 9.33
CA ALA A 77 28.90 -2.50 7.97
C ALA A 77 29.78 -1.25 7.89
N ALA A 78 29.48 -0.22 8.70
CA ALA A 78 30.27 1.01 8.78
C ALA A 78 31.66 0.80 9.43
N THR A 79 31.82 -0.19 10.31
CA THR A 79 33.11 -0.55 10.92
C THR A 79 34.10 -1.17 9.92
N GLY A 80 33.64 -1.54 8.71
CA GLY A 80 34.53 -1.94 7.61
C GLY A 80 34.81 -3.43 7.50
N ASP A 81 34.20 -4.28 8.35
CA ASP A 81 34.23 -5.73 8.18
C ASP A 81 33.30 -6.13 7.03
N ARG A 82 33.79 -5.95 5.81
CA ARG A 82 33.01 -6.17 4.59
C ARG A 82 32.93 -7.65 4.24
N PHE A 83 31.69 -8.07 3.95
CA PHE A 83 31.32 -9.05 2.92
C PHE A 83 32.12 -10.36 2.89
N ALA A 84 31.54 -11.46 3.39
CA ALA A 84 31.54 -12.72 2.63
C ALA A 84 30.62 -13.80 3.22
N ALA A 85 30.61 -13.98 4.54
CA ALA A 85 29.92 -15.09 5.19
C ALA A 85 29.92 -14.75 6.69
N GLU A 86 28.86 -14.35 7.39
CA GLU A 86 27.46 -14.68 7.30
C GLU A 86 26.73 -13.66 8.21
N PRO A 87 26.38 -12.44 7.75
CA PRO A 87 25.67 -11.48 8.61
C PRO A 87 24.34 -12.05 9.13
N LYS A 88 23.84 -13.11 8.49
CA LYS A 88 22.67 -13.87 8.93
C LYS A 88 22.96 -14.75 10.16
N THR A 89 24.08 -15.47 10.22
CA THR A 89 24.35 -16.42 11.32
C THR A 89 24.91 -15.69 12.54
N GLU A 90 25.81 -14.71 12.35
CA GLU A 90 26.37 -13.92 13.45
C GLU A 90 25.32 -13.09 14.20
N LEU A 91 24.31 -12.61 13.49
CA LEU A 91 23.23 -11.79 14.06
C LEU A 91 21.93 -12.59 14.26
N GLY A 92 21.92 -13.90 13.95
CA GLY A 92 20.75 -14.77 14.06
C GLY A 92 19.53 -14.29 13.25
N LEU A 93 19.74 -13.55 12.16
CA LEU A 93 18.66 -12.89 11.43
C LEU A 93 17.83 -13.92 10.67
N LYS A 94 16.51 -13.86 10.83
CA LYS A 94 15.55 -14.69 10.07
C LYS A 94 15.36 -14.21 8.61
N ALA A 95 16.06 -13.15 8.19
CA ALA A 95 15.96 -12.57 6.85
C ALA A 95 16.85 -13.29 5.82
N SER A 96 16.51 -13.15 4.54
CA SER A 96 17.32 -13.67 3.43
C SER A 96 18.59 -12.83 3.21
N VAL A 97 19.66 -13.44 2.68
CA VAL A 97 20.89 -12.72 2.29
C VAL A 97 20.59 -11.57 1.32
N ARG A 98 19.68 -11.78 0.37
CA ARG A 98 19.25 -10.75 -0.59
C ARG A 98 18.53 -9.57 0.08
N THR A 99 17.86 -9.78 1.21
CA THR A 99 17.25 -8.71 2.02
C THR A 99 18.34 -7.84 2.68
N VAL A 100 19.38 -8.47 3.22
CA VAL A 100 20.54 -7.79 3.84
C VAL A 100 21.27 -6.94 2.79
N GLN A 101 21.58 -7.52 1.64
CA GLN A 101 22.25 -6.81 0.53
C GLN A 101 21.45 -5.59 0.05
N ARG A 102 20.13 -5.75 -0.20
CA ARG A 102 19.25 -4.62 -0.60
C ARG A 102 19.21 -3.51 0.45
N LEU A 103 19.35 -3.86 1.73
CA LEU A 103 19.34 -2.89 2.80
C LEU A 103 20.64 -2.07 2.82
N LEU A 104 21.78 -2.73 2.70
CA LEU A 104 23.08 -2.06 2.63
C LEU A 104 23.18 -1.15 1.40
N GLN A 105 22.72 -1.63 0.24
CA GLN A 105 22.64 -0.81 -0.99
C GLN A 105 21.80 0.46 -0.85
N ARG A 106 20.83 0.51 0.07
CA ARG A 106 20.04 1.72 0.33
C ARG A 106 20.76 2.75 1.20
N VAL A 107 21.78 2.33 1.93
CA VAL A 107 22.53 3.16 2.88
C VAL A 107 23.78 3.76 2.24
N ASP A 108 24.34 3.10 1.21
CA ASP A 108 25.51 3.57 0.45
C ASP A 108 25.19 4.73 -0.55
N HIS A 109 24.11 5.49 -0.35
CA HIS A 109 23.67 6.61 -1.18
C HIS A 109 23.58 7.92 -0.41
#